data_AF-A0A1Z5L228-F1
#
_entry.id   AF-A0A1Z5L228-F1
#
_cell.length_a   1.000
_cell.length_b   1.000
_cell.length_c   1.000
_cell.angle_alpha   90.00
_cell.angle_beta   90.00
_cell.angle_gamma   90.00
#
_symmetry.space_group_name_H-M   'P 1'
#
loop_
_entity.id
_entity.type
_entity.pdbx_description
1 polymer ?
#
loop_
_entity_poly.entity_id
_entity_poly.type
_entity_poly.pdbx_seq_one_letter_code
_entity_poly.pdbx_strand_id
1 'polypeptide(L)'
;MVRPTARTSYSATKVAGDCKRERTTVQVPNKAAYRVLVNYDLAPEDEYTDVPKYPPMHDMTYKATQLRERCEWYDQLRALPTVQQKLLAIAKEKGRQCRFLIKPHTECYNNLPAFQYATRTHVIQGLPKEYSEIDVEDVYARLKTNLTDAIASELDVNRRENVKLKKMEKNKQENIIRQVVSTLLKGLVWQIPHLESAQVDRGPRCDAFWWHGRYHSDNKYWCRKKDWISVPFQYKDEPDIQIRITEPLPEVISKDDSLVQSVDVPDFPYHPSLAKIKRRVGVQTSLAGTWPNNMGCDLTIRWCSLWMFQTSPITRP
;
A
#
# COMPACT_ATOMS: atom_id res chain seq x y z
N MET A 1 -2.74 48.61 46.98
CA MET A 1 -2.50 47.22 47.45
C MET A 1 -2.84 46.27 46.30
N VAL A 2 -1.81 45.72 45.64
CA VAL A 2 -1.38 44.30 45.68
C VAL A 2 -1.96 43.45 44.53
N ARG A 3 -1.20 43.41 43.43
CA ARG A 3 -0.67 42.25 42.67
C ARG A 3 -1.57 41.18 41.98
N PRO A 4 -1.01 40.47 40.97
CA PRO A 4 -1.65 40.06 39.69
C PRO A 4 -1.55 38.54 39.41
N THR A 5 -1.86 38.07 38.18
CA THR A 5 -1.24 36.91 37.47
C THR A 5 -1.89 36.77 36.07
N ALA A 6 -1.32 36.21 35.01
CA ALA A 6 0.03 36.09 34.48
C ALA A 6 -0.15 35.68 33.00
N ARG A 7 0.43 36.40 32.04
CA ARG A 7 0.60 35.97 30.65
C ARG A 7 2.08 35.81 30.40
N THR A 8 2.52 34.57 30.22
CA THR A 8 3.93 34.24 29.96
C THR A 8 4.14 34.16 28.45
N SER A 9 4.73 35.20 27.87
CA SER A 9 5.37 35.17 26.56
C SER A 9 6.87 35.31 26.78
N TYR A 10 7.63 34.25 26.53
CA TYR A 10 9.08 34.31 26.59
C TYR A 10 9.62 34.80 25.23
N SER A 11 10.09 36.03 25.22
CA SER A 11 11.00 36.58 24.21
C SER A 11 12.43 36.16 24.55
N ALA A 12 13.18 35.75 23.54
CA ALA A 12 14.60 35.41 23.65
C ALA A 12 15.44 36.70 23.65
N THR A 13 16.13 36.97 24.75
CA THR A 13 17.20 37.97 24.84
C THR A 13 18.53 37.28 25.08
N LYS A 14 19.48 37.57 24.18
CA LYS A 14 20.91 37.26 24.30
C LYS A 14 21.49 38.02 25.49
N VAL A 15 22.25 37.33 26.34
CA VAL A 15 23.24 37.94 27.22
C VAL A 15 24.56 37.20 27.01
N ALA A 16 25.56 37.97 26.57
CA ALA A 16 26.95 37.56 26.47
C ALA A 16 27.56 37.50 27.87
N GLY A 17 28.19 36.37 28.20
CA GLY A 17 29.01 36.20 29.38
C GLY A 17 30.40 35.75 28.96
N ASP A 18 31.36 36.66 29.10
CA ASP A 18 32.79 36.41 28.96
C ASP A 18 33.24 35.35 29.97
N CYS A 19 33.84 34.27 29.49
CA CYS A 19 34.63 33.36 30.31
C CYS A 19 35.97 33.14 29.61
N LYS A 20 36.97 33.92 30.02
CA LYS A 20 38.37 33.70 29.68
C LYS A 20 38.79 32.31 30.20
N ARG A 21 39.18 31.41 29.30
CA ARG A 21 39.97 30.23 29.64
C ARG A 21 41.29 30.26 28.89
N GLU A 22 42.34 30.08 29.68
CA GLU A 22 43.75 30.10 29.33
C GLU A 22 44.07 29.07 28.24
N ARG A 23 44.90 29.48 27.28
CA ARG A 23 45.46 28.59 26.26
C ARG A 23 46.64 27.85 26.88
N THR A 24 46.44 26.59 27.24
CA THR A 24 47.56 25.65 27.39
C THR A 24 47.80 25.00 26.03
N THR A 25 48.86 25.42 25.35
CA THR A 25 49.36 24.78 24.12
C THR A 25 49.92 23.41 24.46
N VAL A 26 49.16 22.35 24.18
CA VAL A 26 49.67 20.98 24.15
C VAL A 26 50.19 20.72 22.74
N GLN A 27 51.50 20.48 22.64
CA GLN A 27 52.16 20.11 21.40
C GLN A 27 51.58 18.79 20.85
N VAL A 28 51.20 18.81 19.58
CA VAL A 28 50.73 17.63 18.84
C VAL A 28 51.95 16.89 18.27
N PRO A 29 52.24 15.63 18.65
CA PRO A 29 53.18 14.84 17.88
C PRO A 29 52.45 14.30 16.65
N ASN A 30 52.95 14.74 15.49
CA ASN A 30 52.69 14.17 14.18
C ASN A 30 53.13 12.70 14.17
N LYS A 31 52.21 11.76 13.94
CA LYS A 31 52.50 10.44 13.39
C LYS A 31 51.21 9.78 12.88
N ALA A 32 51.13 9.66 11.56
CA ALA A 32 50.16 8.82 10.89
C ALA A 32 50.35 7.37 11.37
N ALA A 33 49.41 6.89 12.18
CA ALA A 33 49.29 5.49 12.56
C ALA A 33 47.95 5.00 12.02
N TYR A 34 48.01 4.19 10.97
CA TYR A 34 46.95 3.29 10.53
C TYR A 34 46.54 2.44 11.74
N ARG A 35 45.39 2.76 12.36
CA ARG A 35 44.76 1.87 13.33
C ARG A 35 44.24 0.65 12.56
N VAL A 36 45.03 -0.41 12.54
CA VAL A 36 44.53 -1.76 12.29
C VAL A 36 43.61 -2.08 13.46
N LEU A 37 42.30 -2.08 13.22
CA LEU A 37 41.33 -2.61 14.18
C LEU A 37 41.47 -4.13 14.16
N VAL A 38 42.39 -4.64 14.97
CA VAL A 38 42.45 -6.07 15.29
C VAL A 38 41.30 -6.32 16.28
N ASN A 39 40.27 -7.06 15.87
CA ASN A 39 39.25 -7.56 16.78
C ASN A 39 39.91 -8.59 17.71
N TYR A 40 40.09 -8.25 18.99
CA TYR A 40 40.72 -9.12 20.00
C TYR A 40 39.74 -10.11 20.68
N ASP A 41 38.47 -10.13 20.28
CA ASP A 41 37.41 -10.93 20.94
C ASP A 41 37.11 -12.28 20.26
N LEU A 42 37.95 -12.74 19.33
CA LEU A 42 37.83 -14.09 18.77
C LEU A 42 38.57 -15.05 19.70
N ALA A 43 37.83 -15.95 20.36
CA ALA A 43 38.43 -17.10 21.02
C ALA A 43 39.32 -17.85 20.00
N PRO A 44 40.49 -18.39 20.41
CA PRO A 44 41.31 -19.19 19.52
C PRO A 44 40.51 -20.43 19.12
N GLU A 45 39.92 -20.42 17.92
CA GLU A 45 39.42 -21.63 17.31
C GLU A 45 40.64 -22.52 17.03
N ASP A 46 40.62 -23.77 17.47
CA ASP A 46 41.70 -24.72 17.21
C ASP A 46 41.92 -24.79 15.68
N GLU A 47 43.05 -24.23 15.22
CA GLU A 47 43.37 -24.00 13.79
C GLU A 47 43.45 -25.31 12.97
N TYR A 48 43.49 -26.47 13.63
CA TYR A 48 43.55 -27.78 13.03
C TYR A 48 42.27 -28.58 13.33
N THR A 49 41.26 -28.41 12.48
CA THR A 49 40.15 -29.35 12.37
C THR A 49 40.46 -30.36 11.26
N ASP A 50 40.17 -31.66 11.48
CA ASP A 50 40.46 -32.74 10.52
C ASP A 50 39.79 -32.55 9.14
N VAL A 51 38.75 -31.70 9.07
CA VAL A 51 38.06 -31.32 7.85
C VAL A 51 38.26 -29.82 7.60
N PRO A 52 38.86 -29.40 6.46
CA PRO A 52 39.08 -27.99 6.18
C PRO A 52 37.75 -27.25 6.01
N LYS A 53 37.51 -26.24 6.86
CA LYS A 53 36.37 -25.34 6.76
C LYS A 53 36.73 -24.13 5.90
N TYR A 54 36.42 -24.20 4.60
CA TYR A 54 36.61 -23.06 3.72
C TYR A 54 35.50 -22.02 3.89
N PRO A 55 35.82 -20.72 3.83
CA PRO A 55 34.80 -19.68 3.81
C PRO A 55 33.96 -19.76 2.52
N PRO A 56 32.72 -19.28 2.54
CA PRO A 56 31.89 -19.23 1.35
C PRO A 56 32.53 -18.35 0.27
N MET A 57 32.57 -18.86 -0.96
CA MET A 57 33.08 -18.09 -2.10
C MET A 57 32.12 -16.93 -2.42
N HIS A 58 32.70 -15.74 -2.55
CA HIS A 58 31.96 -14.50 -2.69
C HIS A 58 32.44 -13.74 -3.91
N ASP A 59 31.51 -13.41 -4.82
CA ASP A 59 31.79 -12.50 -5.92
C ASP A 59 31.86 -11.06 -5.39
N MET A 60 33.02 -10.42 -5.59
CA MET A 60 33.32 -9.06 -5.13
C MET A 60 32.93 -7.97 -6.15
N THR A 61 32.30 -8.34 -7.27
CA THR A 61 31.76 -7.35 -8.21
C THR A 61 30.69 -6.48 -7.55
N TYR A 62 30.61 -5.20 -7.95
CA TYR A 62 29.64 -4.25 -7.39
C TYR A 62 28.19 -4.76 -7.48
N LYS A 63 27.84 -5.44 -8.59
CA LYS A 63 26.51 -6.02 -8.79
C LYS A 63 26.23 -7.17 -7.81
N ALA A 64 27.21 -8.05 -7.58
CA ALA A 64 27.06 -9.16 -6.64
C ALA A 64 26.99 -8.67 -5.19
N THR A 65 27.77 -7.65 -4.82
CA THR A 65 27.67 -7.02 -3.48
C THR A 65 26.29 -6.41 -3.25
N GLN A 66 25.76 -5.64 -4.22
CA GLN A 66 24.40 -5.08 -4.13
C GLN A 66 23.30 -6.14 -4.06
N LEU A 67 23.51 -7.30 -4.70
CA LEU A 67 22.59 -8.43 -4.61
C LEU A 67 22.64 -9.08 -3.22
N ARG A 68 23.84 -9.30 -2.67
CA ARG A 68 24.03 -9.84 -1.31
C ARG A 68 23.39 -8.96 -0.25
N GLU A 69 23.66 -7.66 -0.27
CA GLU A 69 23.02 -6.68 0.64
C GLU A 69 21.48 -6.78 0.59
N ARG A 70 20.93 -6.95 -0.62
CA ARG A 70 19.47 -7.12 -0.80
C ARG A 70 18.97 -8.46 -0.27
N CYS A 71 19.71 -9.55 -0.49
CA CYS A 71 19.39 -10.88 0.03
C CYS A 71 19.41 -10.88 1.56
N GLU A 72 20.45 -10.32 2.18
CA GLU A 72 20.56 -10.16 3.62
C GLU A 72 19.37 -9.37 4.18
N TRP A 73 18.97 -8.29 3.51
CA TRP A 73 17.77 -7.55 3.89
C TRP A 73 16.49 -8.39 3.77
N TYR A 74 16.33 -9.20 2.73
CA TYR A 74 15.20 -10.11 2.61
C TYR A 74 15.18 -11.17 3.71
N ASP A 75 16.34 -11.69 4.11
CA ASP A 75 16.45 -12.66 5.20
C ASP A 75 16.12 -12.00 6.55
N GLN A 76 16.56 -10.76 6.78
CA GLN A 76 16.13 -9.95 7.93
C GLN A 76 14.61 -9.75 7.95
N LEU A 77 13.99 -9.44 6.80
CA LEU A 77 12.54 -9.32 6.69
C LEU A 77 11.82 -10.65 6.95
N ARG A 78 12.39 -11.77 6.50
CA ARG A 78 11.82 -13.11 6.72
C ARG A 78 11.87 -13.49 8.21
N ALA A 79 12.94 -13.12 8.90
CA ALA A 79 13.16 -13.38 10.32
C ALA A 79 12.20 -12.61 11.25
N LEU A 80 11.59 -11.51 10.80
CA LEU A 80 10.62 -10.77 11.62
C LEU A 80 9.36 -11.62 11.88
N PRO A 81 8.88 -11.71 13.14
CA PRO A 81 7.76 -12.58 13.49
C PRO A 81 6.40 -12.02 13.04
N THR A 82 6.19 -10.71 13.19
CA THR A 82 4.87 -10.09 12.95
C THR A 82 4.78 -9.39 11.60
N VAL A 83 3.59 -9.40 11.01
CA VAL A 83 3.33 -8.72 9.74
C VAL A 83 3.48 -7.21 9.86
N GLN A 84 3.05 -6.63 10.98
CA GLN A 84 3.21 -5.19 11.25
C GLN A 84 4.68 -4.78 11.24
N GLN A 85 5.57 -5.57 11.86
CA GLN A 85 7.01 -5.31 11.83
C GLN A 85 7.57 -5.42 10.41
N LYS A 86 7.13 -6.40 9.61
CA LYS A 86 7.53 -6.53 8.21
C LYS A 86 7.14 -5.31 7.39
N LEU A 87 5.88 -4.88 7.48
CA LEU A 87 5.38 -3.69 6.78
C LEU A 87 6.11 -2.42 7.22
N LEU A 88 6.39 -2.29 8.52
CA LEU A 88 7.15 -1.16 9.06
C LEU A 88 8.60 -1.17 8.58
N ALA A 89 9.26 -2.33 8.55
CA ALA A 89 10.64 -2.46 8.08
C ALA A 89 10.75 -2.08 6.60
N ILE A 90 9.83 -2.55 5.76
CA ILE A 90 9.73 -2.19 4.34
C ILE A 90 9.54 -0.67 4.18
N ALA A 91 8.63 -0.07 4.94
CA ALA A 91 8.36 1.36 4.88
C ALA A 91 9.52 2.23 5.43
N LYS A 92 10.23 1.74 6.47
CA LYS A 92 11.27 2.48 7.20
C LYS A 92 12.60 2.50 6.46
N GLU A 93 13.05 1.35 5.93
CA GLU A 93 14.34 1.22 5.23
C GLU A 93 14.50 2.28 4.13
N LYS A 94 13.40 2.51 3.41
CA LYS A 94 13.34 3.37 2.23
C LYS A 94 12.98 4.82 2.55
N GLY A 95 12.45 5.09 3.75
CA GLY A 95 12.00 6.41 4.18
C GLY A 95 10.99 7.06 3.22
N ARG A 96 11.14 8.37 2.98
CA ARG A 96 10.30 9.08 2.00
C ARG A 96 10.83 8.87 0.59
N GLN A 97 10.08 8.16 -0.24
CA GLN A 97 10.46 7.88 -1.63
C GLN A 97 9.56 8.56 -2.66
N CYS A 98 10.15 8.88 -3.81
CA CYS A 98 9.40 9.17 -5.03
C CYS A 98 8.67 7.89 -5.47
N ARG A 99 7.37 8.00 -5.71
CA ARG A 99 6.50 6.91 -6.16
C ARG A 99 5.44 7.42 -7.12
N PHE A 100 4.90 6.52 -7.91
CA PHE A 100 3.79 6.81 -8.82
C PHE A 100 2.47 6.44 -8.17
N LEU A 101 1.59 7.43 -8.05
CA LEU A 101 0.29 7.28 -7.40
C LEU A 101 -0.74 6.80 -8.41
N ILE A 102 -1.23 5.58 -8.23
CA ILE A 102 -2.38 5.03 -8.93
C ILE A 102 -3.61 5.31 -8.08
N LYS A 103 -4.62 5.90 -8.72
CA LYS A 103 -5.95 6.09 -8.15
C LYS A 103 -6.95 5.33 -9.03
N PRO A 104 -8.02 4.76 -8.45
CA PRO A 104 -9.05 4.08 -9.24
C PRO A 104 -9.69 5.03 -10.25
N HIS A 105 -10.04 6.25 -9.81
CA HIS A 105 -10.50 7.30 -10.70
C HIS A 105 -9.31 8.04 -11.29
N THR A 106 -8.99 7.68 -12.53
CA THR A 106 -7.96 8.35 -13.32
C THR A 106 -8.62 9.05 -14.51
N GLU A 107 -8.40 10.36 -14.62
CA GLU A 107 -8.92 11.22 -15.71
C GLU A 107 -8.13 11.07 -17.03
N CYS A 108 -7.21 10.11 -17.10
CA CYS A 108 -6.30 9.95 -18.23
C CYS A 108 -6.83 8.90 -19.20
N TYR A 109 -6.80 9.24 -20.48
CA TYR A 109 -7.31 8.42 -21.57
C TYR A 109 -6.44 7.18 -21.82
N ASN A 110 -7.08 6.04 -22.10
CA ASN A 110 -6.45 4.77 -22.52
C ASN A 110 -5.31 4.26 -21.60
N ASN A 111 -5.52 4.33 -20.28
CA ASN A 111 -4.54 3.85 -19.30
C ASN A 111 -4.66 2.36 -18.96
N LEU A 112 -5.64 1.64 -19.52
CA LEU A 112 -5.85 0.22 -19.22
C LEU A 112 -4.61 -0.65 -19.51
N PRO A 113 -3.94 -0.56 -20.67
CA PRO A 113 -2.72 -1.33 -20.94
C PRO A 113 -1.59 -1.02 -19.96
N ALA A 114 -1.46 0.25 -19.55
CA ALA A 114 -0.45 0.68 -18.59
C ALA A 114 -0.71 0.08 -17.19
N PHE A 115 -1.98 0.00 -16.76
CA PHE A 115 -2.35 -0.64 -15.50
C PHE A 115 -2.16 -2.15 -15.57
N GLN A 116 -2.64 -2.81 -16.62
CA GLN A 116 -2.42 -4.24 -16.88
C GLN A 116 -0.94 -4.62 -16.82
N TYR A 117 -0.08 -3.82 -17.47
CA TYR A 117 1.36 -4.00 -17.40
C TYR A 117 1.90 -3.84 -15.97
N ALA A 118 1.51 -2.78 -15.27
CA ALA A 118 1.98 -2.46 -13.92
C ALA A 118 1.52 -3.47 -12.85
N THR A 119 0.35 -4.09 -13.01
CA THR A 119 -0.20 -5.12 -12.11
C THR A 119 0.06 -6.54 -12.59
N ARG A 120 0.60 -6.72 -13.81
CA ARG A 120 0.74 -8.03 -14.48
C ARG A 120 -0.59 -8.78 -14.57
N THR A 121 -1.63 -8.09 -15.03
CA THR A 121 -2.98 -8.65 -15.18
C THR A 121 -3.48 -8.52 -16.61
N HIS A 122 -4.36 -9.44 -17.01
CA HIS A 122 -5.12 -9.34 -18.25
C HIS A 122 -6.61 -9.17 -17.92
N VAL A 123 -7.39 -8.66 -18.87
CA VAL A 123 -8.84 -8.47 -18.69
C VAL A 123 -9.58 -9.46 -19.59
N ILE A 124 -10.47 -10.23 -18.98
CA ILE A 124 -11.41 -11.12 -19.67
C ILE A 124 -12.77 -10.40 -19.71
N GLN A 125 -13.42 -10.43 -20.87
CA GLN A 125 -14.75 -9.85 -21.02
C GLN A 125 -15.80 -10.85 -20.53
N GLY A 126 -16.70 -10.40 -19.63
CA GLY A 126 -17.76 -11.21 -19.06
C GLY A 126 -17.47 -11.67 -17.62
N LEU A 127 -18.45 -12.35 -17.02
CA LEU A 127 -18.36 -12.91 -15.69
C LEU A 127 -17.84 -14.37 -15.76
N PRO A 128 -17.21 -14.87 -14.68
CA PRO A 128 -16.89 -16.29 -14.56
C PRO A 128 -18.15 -17.16 -14.68
N LYS A 129 -18.00 -18.33 -15.30
CA LYS A 129 -19.12 -19.24 -15.61
C LYS A 129 -19.91 -19.65 -14.36
N GLU A 130 -19.19 -19.85 -13.26
CA GLU A 130 -19.74 -20.21 -11.95
C GLU A 130 -20.86 -19.27 -11.49
N TYR A 131 -20.74 -17.97 -11.78
CA TYR A 131 -21.75 -16.99 -11.40
C TYR A 131 -22.96 -16.96 -12.34
N SER A 132 -22.84 -17.52 -13.55
CA SER A 132 -23.94 -17.57 -14.52
C SER A 132 -24.94 -18.69 -14.23
N GLU A 133 -24.52 -19.70 -13.46
CA GLU A 133 -25.33 -20.88 -13.12
C GLU A 133 -26.16 -20.69 -11.84
N ILE A 134 -25.91 -19.62 -11.08
CA ILE A 134 -26.61 -19.34 -9.82
C ILE A 134 -28.00 -18.78 -10.14
N ASP A 135 -29.05 -19.49 -9.72
CA ASP A 135 -30.41 -18.97 -9.79
C ASP A 135 -30.64 -17.92 -8.70
N VAL A 136 -30.90 -16.69 -9.12
CA VAL A 136 -31.09 -15.52 -8.23
C VAL A 136 -32.52 -14.97 -8.31
N GLU A 137 -33.40 -15.55 -9.12
CA GLU A 137 -34.69 -14.93 -9.45
C GLU A 137 -35.62 -14.88 -8.24
N ASP A 138 -35.65 -15.94 -7.43
CA ASP A 138 -36.44 -16.00 -6.18
C ASP A 138 -36.01 -14.94 -5.16
N VAL A 139 -34.70 -14.75 -5.01
CA VAL A 139 -34.12 -13.78 -4.08
C VAL A 139 -34.37 -12.36 -4.60
N TYR A 140 -34.21 -12.16 -5.90
CA TYR A 140 -34.50 -10.89 -6.55
C TYR A 140 -35.97 -10.51 -6.38
N ALA A 141 -36.92 -11.41 -6.67
CA ALA A 141 -38.35 -11.15 -6.53
C ALA A 141 -38.73 -10.69 -5.10
N ARG A 142 -38.11 -11.29 -4.08
CA ARG A 142 -38.30 -10.91 -2.67
C ARG A 142 -37.71 -9.55 -2.32
N LEU A 143 -36.51 -9.23 -2.82
CA LEU A 143 -35.79 -8.00 -2.46
C LEU A 143 -36.14 -6.82 -3.35
N LYS A 144 -36.74 -7.06 -4.53
CA LYS A 144 -37.04 -6.05 -5.54
C LYS A 144 -37.80 -4.86 -4.95
N THR A 145 -38.87 -5.11 -4.20
CA THR A 145 -39.68 -4.06 -3.59
C THR A 145 -38.87 -3.19 -2.63
N ASN A 146 -38.10 -3.82 -1.73
CA ASN A 146 -37.26 -3.14 -0.75
C ASN A 146 -36.10 -2.37 -1.42
N LEU A 147 -35.54 -2.90 -2.52
CA LEU A 147 -34.50 -2.23 -3.29
C LEU A 147 -35.06 -1.02 -4.03
N THR A 148 -36.22 -1.16 -4.67
CA THR A 148 -36.88 -0.04 -5.34
C THR A 148 -37.27 1.06 -4.37
N ASP A 149 -37.76 0.71 -3.18
CA ASP A 149 -38.10 1.67 -2.13
C ASP A 149 -36.85 2.35 -1.57
N ALA A 150 -35.77 1.61 -1.32
CA ALA A 150 -34.49 2.17 -0.88
C ALA A 150 -33.91 3.18 -1.89
N ILE A 151 -34.02 2.89 -3.19
CA ILE A 151 -33.55 3.78 -4.25
C ILE A 151 -34.48 5.00 -4.39
N ALA A 152 -35.80 4.80 -4.43
CA ALA A 152 -36.78 5.87 -4.54
C ALA A 152 -36.67 6.85 -3.37
N SER A 153 -36.56 6.33 -2.14
CA SER A 153 -36.40 7.13 -0.92
C SER A 153 -35.20 8.07 -0.99
N GLU A 154 -34.02 7.60 -1.39
CA GLU A 154 -32.83 8.46 -1.46
C GLU A 154 -32.84 9.42 -2.68
N LEU A 155 -33.58 9.09 -3.75
CA LEU A 155 -33.78 9.98 -4.90
C LEU A 155 -34.75 11.12 -4.59
N ASP A 156 -35.87 10.80 -3.93
CA ASP A 156 -36.96 11.73 -3.57
C ASP A 156 -36.60 12.65 -2.41
N VAL A 157 -35.60 12.28 -1.60
CA VAL A 157 -35.04 13.11 -0.53
C VAL A 157 -34.41 14.38 -1.12
N ASN A 158 -35.26 15.42 -1.24
CA ASN A 158 -34.89 16.79 -1.58
C ASN A 158 -34.20 17.44 -0.38
N ARG A 159 -32.91 17.18 -0.21
CA ARG A 159 -32.06 17.93 0.73
C ARG A 159 -31.86 19.34 0.18
N ARG A 160 -32.81 20.24 0.46
CA ARG A 160 -32.64 21.68 0.27
C ARG A 160 -31.96 22.23 1.50
N GLU A 161 -30.73 22.70 1.34
CA GLU A 161 -30.07 23.75 2.13
C GLU A 161 -28.62 23.87 1.65
N ASN A 162 -28.28 24.96 0.96
CA ASN A 162 -26.93 25.55 0.82
C ASN A 162 -25.70 24.66 0.50
N VAL A 163 -25.87 23.41 0.06
CA VAL A 163 -24.75 22.52 -0.31
C VAL A 163 -24.47 22.64 -1.82
N LYS A 164 -23.20 22.76 -2.20
CA LYS A 164 -22.76 22.75 -3.61
C LYS A 164 -23.29 21.50 -4.33
N LEU A 165 -23.84 21.66 -5.54
CA LEU A 165 -24.44 20.58 -6.35
C LEU A 165 -23.59 19.30 -6.40
N LYS A 166 -22.29 19.42 -6.68
CA LYS A 166 -21.35 18.28 -6.73
C LYS A 166 -21.27 17.49 -5.42
N LYS A 167 -21.33 18.18 -4.28
CA LYS A 167 -21.30 17.53 -2.95
C LYS A 167 -22.65 16.87 -2.64
N MET A 168 -23.76 17.45 -3.12
CA MET A 168 -25.06 16.81 -3.01
C MET A 168 -25.12 15.52 -3.82
N GLU A 169 -24.66 15.52 -5.06
CA GLU A 169 -24.64 14.32 -5.91
C GLU A 169 -23.81 13.20 -5.29
N LYS A 170 -22.59 13.52 -4.82
CA LYS A 170 -21.75 12.54 -4.13
C LYS A 170 -22.43 11.97 -2.88
N ASN A 171 -22.99 12.84 -2.03
CA ASN A 171 -23.70 12.39 -0.82
C ASN A 171 -24.92 11.53 -1.16
N LYS A 172 -25.66 11.85 -2.24
CA LYS A 172 -26.79 11.04 -2.72
C LYS A 172 -26.30 9.66 -3.16
N GLN A 173 -25.27 9.61 -3.99
CA GLN A 173 -24.63 8.38 -4.45
C GLN A 173 -24.18 7.49 -3.29
N GLU A 174 -23.44 8.06 -2.33
CA GLU A 174 -22.97 7.36 -1.13
C GLU A 174 -24.15 6.78 -0.30
N ASN A 175 -25.24 7.53 -0.13
CA ASN A 175 -26.40 7.02 0.61
C ASN A 175 -27.16 5.93 -0.15
N ILE A 176 -27.34 6.08 -1.48
CA ILE A 176 -28.00 5.06 -2.30
C ILE A 176 -27.25 3.72 -2.17
N ILE A 177 -25.93 3.72 -2.36
CA ILE A 177 -25.12 2.50 -2.20
C ILE A 177 -25.28 1.94 -0.78
N ARG A 178 -25.25 2.80 0.24
CA ARG A 178 -25.42 2.39 1.63
C ARG A 178 -26.75 1.70 1.88
N GLN A 179 -27.86 2.26 1.38
CA GLN A 179 -29.17 1.66 1.57
C GLN A 179 -29.29 0.35 0.80
N VAL A 180 -28.83 0.32 -0.46
CA VAL A 180 -28.84 -0.90 -1.28
C VAL A 180 -28.07 -2.03 -0.60
N VAL A 181 -26.81 -1.79 -0.18
CA VAL A 181 -26.00 -2.81 0.49
C VAL A 181 -26.62 -3.24 1.82
N SER A 182 -27.17 -2.30 2.60
CA SER A 182 -27.87 -2.60 3.86
C SER A 182 -29.09 -3.50 3.63
N THR A 183 -29.90 -3.22 2.61
CA THR A 183 -31.07 -4.02 2.24
C THR A 183 -30.67 -5.40 1.75
N LEU A 184 -29.63 -5.49 0.91
CA LEU A 184 -29.10 -6.77 0.41
C LEU A 184 -28.60 -7.65 1.57
N LEU A 185 -27.76 -7.10 2.45
CA LEU A 185 -27.23 -7.86 3.59
C LEU A 185 -28.34 -8.37 4.50
N LYS A 186 -29.29 -7.52 4.90
CA LYS A 186 -30.43 -7.93 5.74
C LYS A 186 -31.28 -9.02 5.08
N GLY A 187 -31.42 -8.98 3.76
CA GLY A 187 -32.15 -9.96 2.98
C GLY A 187 -31.43 -11.31 2.86
N LEU A 188 -30.11 -11.28 2.72
CA LEU A 188 -29.27 -12.42 2.40
C LEU A 188 -28.72 -13.17 3.63
N VAL A 189 -28.65 -12.53 4.80
CA VAL A 189 -28.11 -13.14 6.03
C VAL A 189 -28.78 -14.49 6.37
N TRP A 190 -30.07 -14.64 6.10
CA TRP A 190 -30.80 -15.89 6.38
C TRP A 190 -30.39 -17.07 5.50
N GLN A 191 -29.98 -16.81 4.26
CA GLN A 191 -29.57 -17.85 3.31
C GLN A 191 -28.07 -18.12 3.39
N ILE A 192 -27.31 -17.12 3.80
CA ILE A 192 -25.87 -17.10 3.70
C ILE A 192 -25.27 -16.81 5.09
N PRO A 193 -24.99 -17.85 5.89
CA PRO A 193 -24.55 -17.68 7.27
C PRO A 193 -23.18 -16.98 7.37
N HIS A 194 -22.33 -17.09 6.35
CA HIS A 194 -21.03 -16.40 6.35
C HIS A 194 -21.16 -14.88 6.36
N LEU A 195 -22.29 -14.32 5.91
CA LEU A 195 -22.57 -12.88 5.96
C LEU A 195 -22.96 -12.39 7.36
N GLU A 196 -23.37 -13.27 8.27
CA GLU A 196 -23.69 -12.89 9.65
C GLU A 196 -22.45 -12.37 10.39
N SER A 197 -21.30 -13.01 10.16
CA SER A 197 -20.01 -12.59 10.71
C SER A 197 -19.36 -11.42 9.95
N ALA A 198 -19.97 -10.96 8.86
CA ALA A 198 -19.36 -9.97 7.99
C ALA A 198 -19.38 -8.57 8.61
N GLN A 199 -18.26 -7.86 8.49
CA GLN A 199 -18.11 -6.47 8.93
C GLN A 199 -18.24 -5.54 7.73
N VAL A 200 -19.06 -4.49 7.87
CA VAL A 200 -19.27 -3.49 6.83
C VAL A 200 -18.58 -2.19 7.22
N ASP A 201 -17.47 -1.89 6.56
CA ASP A 201 -16.74 -0.64 6.75
C ASP A 201 -17.23 0.42 5.75
N ARG A 202 -17.26 1.67 6.20
CA ARG A 202 -17.68 2.84 5.40
C ARG A 202 -16.48 3.76 5.18
N GLY A 203 -16.17 4.06 3.93
CA GLY A 203 -15.00 4.88 3.59
C GLY A 203 -13.66 4.35 4.12
N PRO A 204 -13.37 3.04 4.14
CA PRO A 204 -12.09 2.55 4.64
C PRO A 204 -10.95 2.99 3.72
N ARG A 205 -9.74 3.11 4.28
CA ARG A 205 -8.55 3.46 3.50
C ARG A 205 -7.85 2.21 2.99
N CYS A 206 -7.86 2.03 1.68
CA CYS A 206 -7.18 0.93 0.99
C CYS A 206 -5.92 1.46 0.30
N ASP A 207 -4.77 1.12 0.86
CA ASP A 207 -3.47 1.45 0.27
C ASP A 207 -2.74 0.16 -0.11
N ALA A 208 -2.07 0.15 -1.25
CA ALA A 208 -1.14 -0.91 -1.59
C ALA A 208 0.13 -0.33 -2.21
N PHE A 209 1.26 -0.98 -1.96
CA PHE A 209 2.56 -0.56 -2.45
C PHE A 209 3.33 -1.73 -3.03
N TRP A 210 3.93 -1.54 -4.21
CA TRP A 210 4.78 -2.53 -4.84
C TRP A 210 5.83 -1.87 -5.74
N TRP A 211 6.87 -2.64 -6.08
CA TRP A 211 7.83 -2.29 -7.11
C TRP A 211 7.56 -3.11 -8.37
N HIS A 212 7.67 -2.47 -9.52
CA HIS A 212 7.57 -3.16 -10.81
C HIS A 212 8.72 -2.73 -11.73
N GLY A 213 9.35 -3.71 -12.37
CA GLY A 213 10.55 -3.53 -13.19
C GLY A 213 10.26 -3.38 -14.69
N ARG A 214 11.32 -3.21 -15.47
CA ARG A 214 11.27 -3.16 -16.95
C ARG A 214 10.52 -1.94 -17.49
N TYR A 215 10.78 -0.77 -16.91
CA TYR A 215 10.43 0.51 -17.53
C TYR A 215 11.65 1.15 -18.17
N HIS A 216 11.46 1.74 -19.34
CA HIS A 216 12.46 2.63 -19.92
C HIS A 216 12.74 3.82 -19.00
N SER A 217 14.01 4.19 -18.90
CA SER A 217 14.41 5.36 -18.14
C SER A 217 13.76 6.64 -18.67
N ASP A 218 13.32 7.53 -17.77
CA ASP A 218 13.20 8.94 -18.17
C ASP A 218 14.61 9.47 -18.50
N ASN A 219 14.77 10.30 -19.53
CA ASN A 219 16.06 10.85 -19.98
C ASN A 219 16.66 11.87 -18.97
N LYS A 220 16.42 11.66 -17.68
CA LYS A 220 16.94 12.44 -16.57
C LYS A 220 18.34 11.95 -16.23
N TYR A 221 19.20 12.89 -15.81
CA TYR A 221 20.64 12.66 -15.66
C TYR A 221 21.00 11.50 -14.72
N TRP A 222 20.22 11.26 -13.65
CA TRP A 222 20.44 10.15 -12.70
C TRP A 222 19.96 8.78 -13.20
N CYS A 223 19.11 8.75 -14.23
CA CYS A 223 18.56 7.54 -14.85
C CYS A 223 19.26 7.18 -16.18
N ARG A 224 20.08 8.10 -16.72
CA ARG A 224 20.59 8.09 -18.10
C ARG A 224 21.48 6.90 -18.48
N LYS A 225 22.00 6.15 -17.50
CA LYS A 225 22.89 4.99 -17.70
C LYS A 225 22.18 3.64 -17.53
N LYS A 226 20.85 3.63 -17.30
CA LYS A 226 20.08 2.41 -17.05
C LYS A 226 19.05 2.22 -18.15
N ASP A 227 19.16 1.14 -18.91
CA ASP A 227 18.18 0.79 -19.94
C ASP A 227 16.80 0.49 -19.32
N TRP A 228 16.82 -0.14 -18.14
CA TRP A 228 15.65 -0.57 -17.41
C TRP A 228 15.67 -0.09 -15.97
N ILE A 229 14.52 0.40 -15.50
CA ILE A 229 14.35 0.93 -14.15
C ILE A 229 13.21 0.17 -13.45
N SER A 230 13.42 -0.07 -12.15
CA SER A 230 12.37 -0.50 -11.24
C SER A 230 11.66 0.72 -10.66
N VAL A 231 10.35 0.75 -10.83
CA VAL A 231 9.50 1.86 -10.47
C VAL A 231 8.63 1.50 -9.27
N PRO A 232 8.65 2.29 -8.19
CA PRO A 232 7.72 2.14 -7.08
C PRO A 232 6.34 2.70 -7.41
N PHE A 233 5.31 1.87 -7.26
CA PHE A 233 3.90 2.24 -7.38
C PHE A 233 3.22 2.25 -6.02
N GLN A 234 2.27 3.17 -5.85
CA GLN A 234 1.35 3.13 -4.73
C GLN A 234 -0.07 3.30 -5.23
N TYR A 235 -0.91 2.32 -4.93
CA TYR A 235 -2.35 2.43 -5.02
C TYR A 235 -2.88 3.11 -3.76
N LYS A 236 -3.76 4.09 -3.94
CA LYS A 236 -4.52 4.69 -2.85
C LYS A 236 -5.98 4.81 -3.24
N ASP A 237 -6.81 4.29 -2.38
CA ASP A 237 -8.25 4.24 -2.56
C ASP A 237 -8.98 4.42 -1.24
N GLU A 238 -10.20 4.93 -1.37
CA GLU A 238 -11.17 5.16 -0.32
C GLU A 238 -12.53 4.70 -0.89
N PRO A 239 -12.78 3.37 -0.96
CA PRO A 239 -14.06 2.86 -1.44
C PRO A 239 -15.20 3.32 -0.52
N ASP A 240 -16.41 3.47 -1.07
CA ASP A 240 -17.55 3.94 -0.28
C ASP A 240 -17.94 2.91 0.79
N ILE A 241 -17.93 1.63 0.40
CA ILE A 241 -18.23 0.48 1.26
C ILE A 241 -17.26 -0.66 0.98
N GLN A 242 -16.80 -1.30 2.06
CA GLN A 242 -16.05 -2.55 2.02
C GLN A 242 -16.73 -3.57 2.93
N ILE A 243 -16.99 -4.76 2.42
CA ILE A 243 -17.49 -5.88 3.22
C ILE A 243 -16.31 -6.80 3.49
N ARG A 244 -15.99 -7.01 4.78
CA ARG A 244 -14.94 -7.92 5.22
C ARG A 244 -15.57 -9.17 5.83
N ILE A 245 -15.06 -10.32 5.41
CA ILE A 245 -15.47 -11.63 5.90
C ILE A 245 -14.24 -12.29 6.53
N THR A 246 -14.49 -13.14 7.53
CA THR A 246 -13.45 -13.90 8.21
C THR A 246 -12.82 -14.90 7.25
N GLU A 247 -13.63 -15.69 6.55
CA GLU A 247 -13.15 -16.71 5.61
C GLU A 247 -12.84 -16.10 4.23
N PRO A 248 -11.76 -16.54 3.57
CA PRO A 248 -11.47 -16.13 2.19
C PRO A 248 -12.50 -16.73 1.23
N LEU A 249 -12.83 -16.01 0.16
CA LEU A 249 -13.66 -16.56 -0.92
C LEU A 249 -12.94 -17.72 -1.63
N PRO A 250 -13.70 -18.67 -2.21
CA PRO A 250 -13.14 -19.70 -3.07
C PRO A 250 -12.42 -19.07 -4.26
N GLU A 251 -11.38 -19.76 -4.74
CA GLU A 251 -10.71 -19.37 -5.97
C GLU A 251 -11.63 -19.55 -7.18
N VAL A 252 -11.72 -18.53 -8.04
CA VAL A 252 -12.54 -18.55 -9.26
C VAL A 252 -11.85 -19.36 -10.37
N ILE A 253 -10.53 -19.30 -10.41
CA ILE A 253 -9.70 -20.01 -11.39
C ILE A 253 -8.50 -20.55 -10.63
N SER A 254 -8.18 -21.83 -10.86
CA SER A 254 -7.01 -22.44 -10.24
C SER A 254 -5.72 -21.78 -10.74
N LYS A 255 -4.70 -21.72 -9.88
CA LYS A 255 -3.39 -21.13 -10.23
C LYS A 255 -2.67 -21.86 -11.36
N ASP A 256 -3.02 -23.12 -11.58
CA ASP A 256 -2.42 -23.98 -12.59
C ASP A 256 -3.15 -23.90 -13.94
N ASP A 257 -4.19 -23.08 -14.06
CA ASP A 257 -4.88 -22.89 -15.32
C ASP A 257 -3.99 -22.15 -16.34
N SER A 258 -4.09 -22.60 -17.59
CA SER A 258 -3.58 -21.93 -18.78
C SER A 258 -3.90 -20.43 -18.82
N LEU A 259 -5.08 -20.02 -18.36
CA LEU A 259 -5.49 -18.60 -18.30
C LEU A 259 -4.59 -17.77 -17.38
N VAL A 260 -4.03 -18.38 -16.33
CA VAL A 260 -3.15 -17.70 -15.38
C VAL A 260 -1.70 -17.75 -15.84
N GLN A 261 -1.25 -18.88 -16.39
CA GLN A 261 0.17 -19.10 -16.69
C GLN A 261 0.60 -18.63 -18.09
N SER A 262 -0.25 -18.82 -19.10
CA SER A 262 0.15 -18.73 -20.51
C SER A 262 -0.37 -17.51 -21.25
N VAL A 263 -1.25 -16.72 -20.63
CA VAL A 263 -1.85 -15.54 -21.27
C VAL A 263 -0.87 -14.39 -21.31
N ASP A 264 -0.67 -13.83 -22.51
CA ASP A 264 0.16 -12.66 -22.71
C ASP A 264 -0.47 -11.41 -22.08
N VAL A 265 0.30 -10.76 -21.20
CA VAL A 265 -0.04 -9.46 -20.64
C VAL A 265 0.41 -8.36 -21.61
N PRO A 266 -0.40 -7.34 -21.89
CA PRO A 266 -0.01 -6.22 -22.74
C PRO A 266 1.32 -5.61 -22.28
N ASP A 267 2.29 -5.52 -23.19
CA ASP A 267 3.59 -4.94 -22.90
C ASP A 267 3.52 -3.41 -23.01
N PHE A 268 3.83 -2.72 -21.90
CA PHE A 268 3.84 -1.26 -21.84
C PHE A 268 5.10 -0.78 -21.12
N PRO A 269 6.30 -0.97 -21.71
CA PRO A 269 7.59 -0.68 -21.08
C PRO A 269 7.91 0.83 -20.99
N TYR A 270 6.91 1.70 -21.16
CA TYR A 270 7.07 3.15 -21.17
C TYR A 270 7.05 3.73 -19.76
N HIS A 271 7.91 4.71 -19.51
CA HIS A 271 7.99 5.37 -18.21
C HIS A 271 6.61 5.91 -17.76
N PRO A 272 6.15 5.68 -16.51
CA PRO A 272 4.77 5.99 -16.07
C PRO A 272 4.36 7.47 -16.16
N SER A 273 5.31 8.40 -16.27
CA SER A 273 5.00 9.81 -16.56
C SER A 273 4.35 10.02 -17.93
N LEU A 274 4.57 9.12 -18.91
CA LEU A 274 3.92 9.17 -20.22
C LEU A 274 2.43 8.87 -20.10
N ALA A 275 2.05 7.93 -19.23
CA ALA A 275 0.66 7.64 -18.86
C ALA A 275 0.04 8.68 -17.90
N LYS A 276 0.70 9.84 -17.74
CA LYS A 276 0.31 10.96 -16.84
C LYS A 276 0.09 10.54 -15.38
N ILE A 277 0.70 9.42 -14.95
CA ILE A 277 0.62 8.96 -13.56
C ILE A 277 1.42 9.91 -12.68
N LYS A 278 0.77 10.45 -11.64
CA LYS A 278 1.34 11.50 -10.79
C LYS A 278 2.47 10.95 -9.93
N ARG A 279 3.66 11.55 -10.03
CA ARG A 279 4.78 11.29 -9.14
C ARG A 279 4.58 12.05 -7.82
N ARG A 280 4.69 11.37 -6.68
CA ARG A 280 4.58 11.94 -5.33
C ARG A 280 5.70 11.42 -4.43
N VAL A 281 6.10 12.21 -3.45
CA VAL A 281 7.08 11.83 -2.43
C VAL A 281 6.36 11.54 -1.11
N GLY A 282 6.64 10.41 -0.49
CA GLY A 282 6.10 10.10 0.84
C GLY A 282 6.57 8.77 1.39
N VAL A 283 5.96 8.32 2.48
CA VAL A 283 6.19 6.99 3.06
C VAL A 283 5.34 5.95 2.35
N GLN A 284 5.89 4.75 2.15
CA GLN A 284 5.18 3.63 1.55
C GLN A 284 4.19 3.04 2.57
N THR A 285 2.95 2.81 2.15
CA THR A 285 1.91 2.27 3.01
C THR A 285 1.15 1.19 2.27
N SER A 286 0.88 0.09 2.98
CA SER A 286 0.01 -1.01 2.55
C SER A 286 -0.98 -1.27 3.68
N LEU A 287 -2.27 -1.04 3.43
CA LEU A 287 -3.38 -1.13 4.38
C LEU A 287 -4.62 -1.66 3.65
N ALA A 288 -5.27 -2.66 4.22
CA ALA A 288 -6.43 -3.32 3.62
C ALA A 288 -7.78 -2.72 4.10
N GLY A 289 -7.79 -1.46 4.55
CA GLY A 289 -8.96 -0.82 5.18
C GLY A 289 -8.89 -0.78 6.70
N THR A 290 -8.25 -1.76 7.33
CA THR A 290 -8.05 -1.85 8.79
C THR A 290 -6.58 -1.97 9.17
N TRP A 291 -6.27 -1.65 10.43
CA TRP A 291 -4.93 -1.86 10.97
C TRP A 291 -4.69 -3.35 11.26
N PRO A 292 -3.46 -3.86 11.02
CA PRO A 292 -3.08 -5.20 11.47
C PRO A 292 -3.27 -5.28 13.00
N ASN A 293 -3.93 -6.33 13.49
CA ASN A 293 -4.25 -6.60 14.91
C ASN A 293 -5.54 -5.98 15.45
N ASN A 294 -6.47 -5.52 14.60
CA ASN A 294 -7.81 -5.20 15.09
C ASN A 294 -8.55 -6.50 15.48
N MET A 295 -9.10 -6.59 16.69
CA MET A 295 -9.82 -7.78 17.18
C MET A 295 -10.99 -8.09 16.24
N GLY A 296 -10.90 -9.18 15.48
CA GLY A 296 -11.78 -9.51 14.34
C GLY A 296 -11.02 -9.74 13.03
N CYS A 297 -9.72 -9.49 13.00
CA CYS A 297 -8.80 -9.83 11.91
C CYS A 297 -7.63 -10.69 12.45
N ASP A 298 -7.93 -11.75 13.21
CA ASP A 298 -6.91 -12.71 13.69
C ASP A 298 -6.39 -13.65 12.58
N LEU A 299 -6.88 -13.48 11.35
CA LEU A 299 -6.36 -14.18 10.20
C LEU A 299 -5.26 -13.34 9.56
N THR A 300 -4.02 -13.56 10.02
CA THR A 300 -2.80 -13.70 9.20
C THR A 300 -2.94 -13.37 7.71
N ILE A 301 -3.28 -12.13 7.33
CA ILE A 301 -3.53 -11.65 5.95
C ILE A 301 -3.87 -12.81 4.99
N ARG A 302 -4.89 -13.59 5.32
CA ARG A 302 -5.49 -14.51 4.35
C ARG A 302 -6.43 -13.62 3.59
N TRP A 303 -5.96 -13.16 2.43
CA TRP A 303 -6.66 -12.37 1.42
C TRP A 303 -8.16 -12.24 1.73
N CYS A 304 -8.55 -11.16 2.43
CA CYS A 304 -9.96 -10.86 2.60
C CYS A 304 -10.54 -10.76 1.19
N SER A 305 -11.54 -11.58 0.92
CA SER A 305 -12.42 -11.37 -0.20
C SER A 305 -13.04 -9.99 -0.11
N LEU A 306 -12.77 -9.19 -1.13
CA LEU A 306 -13.03 -7.76 -1.09
C LEU A 306 -14.10 -7.43 -2.12
N TRP A 307 -15.31 -7.17 -1.65
CA TRP A 307 -16.30 -6.47 -2.46
C TRP A 307 -16.12 -4.97 -2.23
N MET A 308 -15.52 -4.28 -3.21
CA MET A 308 -15.43 -2.83 -3.22
C MET A 308 -16.53 -2.27 -4.11
N PHE A 309 -17.41 -1.47 -3.52
CA PHE A 309 -18.35 -0.63 -4.26
C PHE A 309 -17.79 0.79 -4.27
N GLN A 310 -17.54 1.33 -5.46
CA GLN A 310 -17.03 2.68 -5.63
C GLN A 310 -17.88 3.45 -6.65
N THR A 311 -18.39 4.61 -6.24
CA THR A 311 -19.00 5.56 -7.17
C THR A 311 -17.94 6.36 -7.92
N SER A 312 -17.90 6.21 -9.25
CA SER A 312 -17.22 7.17 -10.09
C SER A 312 -18.05 8.44 -10.15
N PRO A 313 -17.49 9.65 -9.88
CA PRO A 313 -18.19 10.87 -10.26
C PRO A 313 -18.36 10.84 -11.78
N ILE A 314 -19.62 10.88 -12.25
CA ILE A 314 -19.93 10.98 -13.68
C ILE A 314 -19.43 12.35 -14.13
N THR A 315 -18.18 12.43 -14.56
CA THR A 315 -17.71 13.55 -15.36
C THR A 315 -18.29 13.33 -16.75
N ARG A 316 -19.38 14.02 -17.07
CA ARG A 316 -19.83 14.16 -18.47
C ARG A 316 -18.67 14.78 -19.28
N PRO A 317 -18.51 14.37 -20.55
CA PRO A 317 -17.46 14.88 -21.43
C PRO A 317 -17.51 16.41 -21.59
#